data_AF-A0A6C0AKC7-F1
#
_entry.id   AF-A0A6C0AKC7-F1
#
_cell.length_a   1.000
_cell.length_b   1.000
_cell.length_c   1.000
_cell.angle_alpha   90.00
_cell.angle_beta   90.00
_cell.angle_gamma   90.00
#
_symmetry.space_group_name_H-M   'P 1'
#
loop_
_entity.id
_entity.type
_entity.pdbx_description
1 polymer ?
#
loop_
_entity_poly.entity_id
_entity_poly.type
_entity_poly.pdbx_seq_one_letter_code
_entity_poly.pdbx_strand_id
1 'polypeptide(L)'
;MDALSFDPMIGAVALVGTAVFALAGVVAWLYWQQTKLFTNMNSLVSAFSEVVQQLPQQRPVEPAPPPPEAEDDRASVDDEEDGQSEKVPAPEVVDGPPAPLDTDTLESKTKKELQDILTKRGIPFGKADSKTVLLSLLKATA
;
A
#
# COMPACT_ATOMS: atom_id res chain seq x y z
N MET A 1 -26.73 39.00 -54.50
CA MET A 1 -25.74 38.70 -53.43
C MET A 1 -26.19 37.40 -52.79
N ASP A 2 -25.90 36.28 -53.44
CA ASP A 2 -26.38 34.95 -53.04
C ASP A 2 -25.20 34.16 -52.48
N ALA A 3 -24.69 34.60 -51.32
CA ALA A 3 -23.46 34.08 -50.73
C ALA A 3 -23.70 33.05 -49.60
N LEU A 4 -24.94 32.63 -49.34
CA LEU A 4 -25.29 31.86 -48.12
C LEU A 4 -26.36 30.78 -48.33
N SER A 5 -26.42 30.12 -49.49
CA SER A 5 -27.15 28.85 -49.57
C SER A 5 -26.27 27.75 -48.98
N PHE A 6 -26.45 27.46 -47.69
CA PHE A 6 -25.77 26.37 -47.01
C PHE A 6 -26.35 25.04 -47.50
N ASP A 7 -25.51 24.21 -48.13
CA ASP A 7 -25.92 22.88 -48.56
C ASP A 7 -26.03 21.96 -47.31
N PRO A 8 -27.22 21.45 -46.98
CA PRO A 8 -27.42 20.61 -45.80
C PRO A 8 -26.57 19.33 -45.85
N MET A 9 -26.24 18.82 -47.04
CA MET A 9 -25.38 17.64 -47.19
C MET A 9 -23.94 17.95 -46.78
N ILE A 10 -23.42 19.11 -47.18
CA ILE A 10 -22.08 19.57 -46.77
C ILE A 10 -22.04 19.79 -45.25
N GLY A 11 -23.11 20.34 -44.68
CA GLY A 11 -23.28 20.47 -43.23
C GLY A 11 -23.22 19.15 -42.47
N ALA A 12 -23.94 18.14 -42.94
CA ALA A 12 -23.95 16.82 -42.34
C ALA A 12 -22.57 16.16 -42.41
N VAL A 13 -21.90 16.23 -43.57
CA VAL A 13 -20.54 15.70 -43.75
C VAL A 13 -19.55 16.41 -42.84
N ALA A 14 -19.64 17.73 -42.67
CA ALA A 14 -18.77 18.50 -41.79
C ALA A 14 -18.95 18.11 -40.31
N LEU A 15 -20.20 17.88 -39.87
CA LEU A 15 -20.52 17.46 -38.51
C LEU A 15 -19.96 16.05 -38.24
N VAL A 16 -20.22 15.10 -39.14
CA VAL A 16 -19.68 13.73 -39.02
C VAL A 16 -18.16 13.76 -39.03
N GLY A 17 -17.54 14.56 -39.91
CA GLY A 17 -16.09 14.73 -39.97
C GLY A 17 -15.50 15.24 -38.67
N THR A 18 -16.10 16.26 -38.06
CA THR A 18 -15.64 16.78 -36.75
C THR A 18 -15.84 15.78 -35.61
N ALA A 19 -16.95 15.03 -35.62
CA ALA A 19 -17.18 13.97 -34.63
C ALA A 19 -16.12 12.86 -34.71
N VAL A 20 -15.81 12.40 -35.93
CA VAL A 20 -14.76 11.39 -36.17
C VAL A 20 -13.38 11.94 -35.77
N PHE A 21 -13.07 13.19 -36.13
CA PHE A 21 -11.82 13.83 -35.76
C PHE A 21 -11.66 13.96 -34.23
N ALA A 22 -12.72 14.35 -33.52
CA ALA A 22 -12.70 14.44 -32.07
C ALA A 22 -12.45 13.06 -31.43
N LEU A 23 -13.12 12.02 -31.91
CA LEU A 23 -12.91 10.64 -31.45
C LEU A 23 -11.47 10.18 -31.71
N ALA A 24 -10.93 10.44 -32.90
CA ALA A 24 -9.54 10.12 -33.23
C ALA A 24 -8.55 10.85 -32.31
N GLY A 25 -8.81 12.13 -31.99
CA GLY A 25 -8.01 12.91 -31.04
C GLY A 25 -8.02 12.31 -29.64
N VAL A 26 -9.19 11.89 -29.14
CA VAL A 26 -9.30 11.23 -27.83
C VAL A 26 -8.55 9.90 -27.81
N VAL A 27 -8.65 9.10 -28.87
CA VAL A 27 -7.91 7.82 -28.98
C VAL A 27 -6.40 8.06 -29.00
N ALA A 28 -5.93 9.04 -29.79
CA ALA A 28 -4.52 9.40 -29.83
C ALA A 28 -4.01 9.91 -28.47
N TRP A 29 -4.83 10.69 -27.76
CA TRP A 29 -4.52 11.16 -26.41
C TRP A 29 -4.41 10.01 -25.41
N LEU A 30 -5.34 9.05 -25.45
CA LEU A 30 -5.31 7.86 -24.59
C LEU A 30 -4.09 6.98 -24.87
N TYR A 31 -3.75 6.80 -26.15
CA TYR A 31 -2.54 6.07 -26.54
C TYR A 31 -1.27 6.75 -26.02
N TRP A 32 -1.21 8.08 -26.08
CA TRP A 32 -0.13 8.86 -25.48
C TRP A 32 -0.07 8.64 -23.96
N GLN A 33 -1.20 8.74 -23.26
CA GLN A 33 -1.31 8.52 -21.82
C GLN A 33 -0.79 7.12 -21.42
N GLN A 34 -1.19 6.08 -22.15
CA GLN A 34 -0.72 4.72 -21.94
C GLN A 34 0.80 4.62 -22.08
N THR A 35 1.39 5.22 -23.13
CA THR A 35 2.84 5.20 -23.33
C THR A 35 3.59 5.88 -22.17
N LYS A 36 3.09 7.02 -21.67
CA LYS A 36 3.69 7.69 -20.50
C LYS A 36 3.64 6.82 -19.24
N LEU A 37 2.52 6.11 -19.01
CA LEU A 37 2.37 5.26 -17.84
C LEU A 37 3.37 4.09 -17.85
N PHE A 38 3.52 3.40 -18.98
CA PHE A 38 4.47 2.28 -19.09
C PHE A 38 5.92 2.71 -18.92
N THR A 39 6.32 3.85 -19.49
CA THR A 39 7.67 4.40 -19.29
C THR A 39 7.93 4.76 -17.82
N ASN A 40 6.91 5.29 -17.12
CA ASN A 40 7.03 5.64 -15.71
C ASN A 40 6.99 4.42 -14.78
N MET A 41 6.39 3.30 -15.19
CA MET A 41 6.43 2.06 -14.39
C MET A 41 7.84 1.48 -14.32
N ASN A 42 8.60 1.53 -15.42
CA ASN A 42 9.98 1.06 -15.41
C ASN A 42 10.88 1.93 -14.51
N SER A 43 10.62 3.24 -14.41
CA SER A 43 11.35 4.12 -13.49
C SER A 43 10.93 3.97 -12.03
N LEU A 44 9.65 3.65 -11.77
CA LEU A 44 9.18 3.33 -10.43
C LEU A 44 9.83 2.04 -9.92
N VAL A 45 9.92 0.99 -10.75
CA VAL A 45 10.55 -0.28 -10.34
C VAL A 45 12.02 -0.07 -9.97
N SER A 46 12.78 0.73 -10.72
CA SER A 46 14.16 1.05 -10.35
C SER A 46 14.25 1.89 -9.07
N ALA A 47 13.37 2.88 -8.89
CA ALA A 47 13.35 3.70 -7.69
C ALA A 47 12.95 2.91 -6.44
N PHE A 48 12.00 1.97 -6.56
CA PHE A 48 11.65 1.05 -5.47
C PHE A 48 12.79 0.08 -5.15
N SER A 49 13.56 -0.38 -6.14
CA SER A 49 14.76 -1.19 -5.91
C SER A 49 15.82 -0.43 -5.11
N GLU A 50 16.02 0.86 -5.40
CA GLU A 50 16.96 1.71 -4.65
C GLU A 50 16.49 1.96 -3.21
N VAL A 51 15.19 2.21 -3.00
CA VAL A 51 14.61 2.36 -1.65
C VAL A 51 14.72 1.06 -0.85
N VAL A 52 14.50 -0.10 -1.48
CA VAL A 52 14.66 -1.43 -0.85
C VAL A 52 16.14 -1.74 -0.55
N GLN A 53 17.08 -1.25 -1.35
CA GLN A 53 18.52 -1.39 -1.07
C GLN A 53 19.04 -0.41 0.00
N GLN A 54 18.34 0.71 0.23
CA GLN A 54 18.66 1.67 1.28
C GLN A 54 18.13 1.27 2.66
N LEU A 55 17.16 0.35 2.72
CA LEU A 55 16.98 -0.44 3.95
C LEU A 55 18.31 -1.15 4.20
N PRO A 56 18.93 -1.01 5.39
CA PRO A 56 20.15 -1.72 5.72
C PRO A 56 19.90 -3.18 5.39
N GLN A 57 20.56 -3.69 4.35
CA GLN A 57 20.64 -5.11 4.08
C GLN A 57 21.08 -5.73 5.40
N GLN A 58 20.15 -6.37 6.10
CA GLN A 58 20.50 -7.37 7.09
C GLN A 58 21.23 -8.43 6.26
N ARG A 59 22.55 -8.25 6.14
CA ARG A 59 23.45 -9.31 5.70
C ARG A 59 22.97 -10.56 6.43
N PRO A 60 22.68 -11.67 5.74
CA PRO A 60 22.52 -12.94 6.40
C PRO A 60 23.69 -13.04 7.38
N VAL A 61 23.38 -13.11 8.67
CA VAL A 61 24.38 -13.37 9.70
C VAL A 61 24.90 -14.75 9.35
N GLU A 62 26.06 -14.78 8.69
CA GLU A 62 26.85 -15.98 8.57
C GLU A 62 27.01 -16.52 9.99
N PRO A 63 26.59 -17.76 10.27
CA PRO A 63 26.59 -18.28 11.63
C PRO A 63 28.01 -18.18 12.16
N ALA A 64 28.18 -17.40 13.23
CA ALA A 64 29.45 -17.28 13.92
C ALA A 64 29.97 -18.70 14.24
N PRO A 65 31.27 -18.98 14.04
CA PRO A 65 31.83 -20.26 14.46
C PRO A 65 31.55 -20.47 15.96
N PRO A 66 31.28 -21.71 16.38
CA PRO A 66 30.86 -21.99 17.75
C PRO A 66 31.88 -21.41 18.74
N PRO A 67 31.41 -20.81 19.86
CA PRO A 67 32.31 -20.30 20.88
C PRO A 67 33.18 -21.46 21.39
N PRO A 68 34.51 -21.25 21.55
CA PRO A 68 35.35 -22.25 22.20
C PRO A 68 34.81 -22.48 23.62
N GLU A 69 34.64 -23.75 23.97
CA GLU A 69 34.32 -24.22 25.31
C GLU A 69 35.36 -23.64 26.28
N ALA A 70 34.95 -22.62 27.04
CA ALA A 70 35.70 -22.13 28.18
C ALA A 70 35.15 -22.84 29.41
N GLU A 71 36.06 -23.56 30.05
CA GLU A 71 35.85 -24.50 31.15
C GLU A 71 35.10 -23.86 32.33
N ASP A 72 34.21 -24.66 32.90
CA ASP A 72 33.55 -24.47 34.19
C ASP A 72 34.60 -24.35 35.31
N ASP A 73 34.72 -23.15 35.91
CA ASP A 73 35.50 -22.93 37.12
C ASP A 73 34.67 -22.15 38.17
N ARG A 74 33.85 -22.92 38.89
CA ARG A 74 33.30 -22.71 40.25
C ARG A 74 33.42 -21.31 40.87
N ALA A 75 32.27 -20.73 41.23
CA ALA A 75 32.03 -20.22 42.58
C ALA A 75 30.51 -20.10 42.87
N SER A 76 30.00 -21.03 43.68
CA SER A 76 28.70 -20.93 44.35
C SER A 76 28.84 -19.91 45.48
N VAL A 77 27.95 -18.91 45.54
CA VAL A 77 27.65 -18.15 46.75
C VAL A 77 26.14 -17.93 46.79
N ASP A 78 25.51 -18.57 47.77
CA ASP A 78 24.12 -18.46 48.16
C ASP A 78 23.78 -17.11 48.82
N ASP A 79 22.47 -16.86 48.88
CA ASP A 79 21.70 -16.08 49.85
C ASP A 79 21.49 -14.56 49.68
N GLU A 80 20.23 -14.29 49.31
CA GLU A 80 19.22 -13.46 50.00
C GLU A 80 19.27 -11.91 50.06
N GLU A 81 18.02 -11.39 50.00
CA GLU A 81 17.51 -10.07 50.42
C GLU A 81 17.73 -8.83 49.54
N ASP A 82 16.65 -8.37 48.88
CA ASP A 82 15.75 -7.31 49.41
C ASP A 82 15.22 -6.36 48.30
N GLY A 83 13.98 -5.87 48.50
CA GLY A 83 13.69 -4.47 48.22
C GLY A 83 13.11 -4.05 46.84
N GLN A 84 11.79 -4.17 46.69
CA GLN A 84 10.86 -3.06 46.40
C GLN A 84 10.86 -2.30 45.03
N SER A 85 9.63 -2.03 44.55
CA SER A 85 9.24 -1.11 43.46
C SER A 85 9.50 -1.62 42.03
N GLU A 86 8.62 -1.52 41.04
CA GLU A 86 7.61 -0.50 40.77
C GLU A 86 6.56 -1.07 39.79
N LYS A 87 5.30 -0.70 40.01
CA LYS A 87 4.12 -1.18 39.28
C LYS A 87 4.01 -0.44 37.94
N VAL A 88 4.54 -1.02 36.86
CA VAL A 88 4.30 -0.53 35.48
C VAL A 88 3.15 -1.33 34.86
N PRO A 89 2.04 -0.71 34.41
CA PRO A 89 0.99 -1.43 33.72
C PRO A 89 1.50 -1.87 32.35
N ALA A 90 1.51 -3.19 32.12
CA ALA A 90 1.83 -3.82 30.85
C ALA A 90 0.92 -3.29 29.73
N PRO A 91 1.41 -3.14 28.48
CA PRO A 91 0.52 -3.04 27.33
C PRO A 91 -0.30 -4.32 27.29
N GLU A 92 -1.62 -4.18 27.29
CA GLU A 92 -2.60 -5.25 27.19
C GLU A 92 -2.39 -5.95 25.83
N VAL A 93 -1.57 -7.00 25.84
CA VAL A 93 -1.48 -7.98 24.76
C VAL A 93 -2.83 -8.69 24.75
N VAL A 94 -3.77 -8.18 23.96
CA VAL A 94 -4.98 -8.90 23.63
C VAL A 94 -4.58 -9.98 22.62
N ASP A 95 -4.34 -11.14 23.22
CA ASP A 95 -4.19 -12.46 22.65
C ASP A 95 -5.42 -12.83 21.80
N GLY A 96 -5.18 -13.39 20.61
CA GLY A 96 -6.22 -13.90 19.73
C GLY A 96 -6.05 -13.51 18.26
N PRO A 97 -5.85 -14.48 17.34
CA PRO A 97 -5.88 -14.22 15.91
C PRO A 97 -7.22 -13.55 15.53
N PRO A 98 -7.21 -12.36 14.90
CA PRO A 98 -8.44 -11.72 14.48
C PRO A 98 -9.22 -12.64 13.55
N ALA A 99 -10.52 -12.84 13.84
CA ALA A 99 -11.38 -13.70 13.05
C ALA A 99 -11.31 -13.34 11.55
N PRO A 100 -11.23 -14.37 10.67
CA PRO A 100 -11.03 -14.20 9.24
C PRO A 100 -12.14 -13.30 8.70
N LEU A 101 -11.75 -12.15 8.18
CA LEU A 101 -12.66 -11.28 7.45
C LEU A 101 -12.85 -11.86 6.06
N ASP A 102 -14.11 -11.99 5.63
CA ASP A 102 -14.45 -12.28 4.23
C ASP A 102 -13.90 -11.13 3.35
N THR A 103 -12.69 -11.33 2.84
CA THR A 103 -11.92 -10.36 2.06
C THR A 103 -12.66 -9.86 0.84
N ASP A 104 -13.60 -10.68 0.34
CA ASP A 104 -14.41 -10.39 -0.85
C ASP A 104 -15.51 -9.36 -0.58
N THR A 105 -15.99 -9.28 0.67
CA THR A 105 -17.03 -8.30 1.06
C THR A 105 -16.46 -6.95 1.46
N LEU A 106 -15.13 -6.84 1.59
CA LEU A 106 -14.47 -5.58 1.95
C LEU A 106 -14.39 -4.61 0.76
N GLU A 107 -14.25 -5.12 -0.46
CA GLU A 107 -14.12 -4.32 -1.69
C GLU A 107 -15.37 -3.47 -2.00
N SER A 108 -16.56 -3.99 -1.65
CA SER A 108 -17.84 -3.31 -1.85
C SER A 108 -18.12 -2.20 -0.84
N LYS A 109 -17.38 -2.15 0.29
CA LYS A 109 -17.59 -1.18 1.35
C LYS A 109 -17.07 0.20 1.00
N THR A 110 -17.68 1.21 1.60
CA THR A 110 -17.25 2.61 1.40
C THR A 110 -16.03 2.93 2.27
N LYS A 111 -15.31 4.01 1.92
CA LYS A 111 -14.13 4.46 2.69
C LYS A 111 -14.44 4.63 4.18
N LYS A 112 -15.62 5.16 4.53
CA LYS A 112 -16.03 5.37 5.93
C LYS A 112 -16.26 4.04 6.66
N GLU A 113 -16.93 3.09 6.01
CA GLU A 113 -17.18 1.77 6.59
C GLU A 113 -15.88 0.99 6.83
N LEU A 114 -14.88 1.12 5.94
CA LEU A 114 -13.56 0.53 6.13
C LEU A 114 -12.83 1.15 7.34
N GLN A 115 -12.94 2.47 7.52
CA GLN A 115 -12.41 3.16 8.70
C GLN A 115 -13.10 2.71 9.99
N ASP A 116 -14.43 2.52 9.95
CA ASP A 116 -15.19 2.01 11.10
C ASP A 116 -14.77 0.58 11.48
N ILE A 117 -14.50 -0.28 10.49
CA ILE A 117 -14.02 -1.64 10.72
C ILE A 117 -12.60 -1.62 11.30
N LEU A 118 -11.70 -0.80 10.76
CA LEU A 118 -10.34 -0.63 11.27
C LEU A 118 -10.35 -0.10 12.71
N THR A 119 -11.20 0.88 13.00
CA THR A 119 -11.38 1.42 14.35
C THR A 119 -11.89 0.34 15.32
N LYS A 120 -12.90 -0.44 14.91
CA LYS A 120 -13.43 -1.56 15.71
C LYS A 120 -12.39 -2.65 15.98
N ARG A 121 -11.41 -2.81 15.09
CA ARG A 121 -10.32 -3.78 15.23
C ARG A 121 -9.07 -3.19 15.89
N GLY A 122 -9.07 -1.91 16.28
CA GLY A 122 -7.92 -1.25 16.90
C GLY A 122 -6.74 -1.02 15.96
N ILE A 123 -6.95 -1.10 14.64
CA ILE A 123 -5.89 -0.92 13.65
C ILE A 123 -5.74 0.58 13.35
N PRO A 124 -4.58 1.19 13.61
CA PRO A 124 -4.36 2.60 13.35
C PRO A 124 -4.36 2.88 11.84
N PHE A 125 -5.05 3.94 11.43
CA PHE A 125 -5.09 4.42 10.05
C PHE A 125 -5.03 5.96 10.01
N GLY A 126 -4.54 6.50 8.91
CA GLY A 126 -4.55 7.93 8.61
C GLY A 126 -5.91 8.39 8.07
N LYS A 127 -6.41 9.53 8.53
CA LYS A 127 -7.67 10.13 8.03
C LYS A 127 -7.65 10.39 6.51
N ALA A 128 -6.46 10.66 5.97
CA ALA A 128 -6.22 10.90 4.56
C ALA A 128 -6.03 9.62 3.72
N ASP A 129 -5.90 8.45 4.35
CA ASP A 129 -5.60 7.19 3.66
C ASP A 129 -6.63 6.88 2.57
N SER A 130 -6.17 6.40 1.42
CA SER A 130 -7.04 6.05 0.31
C SER A 130 -7.83 4.78 0.64
N LYS A 131 -8.96 4.58 -0.06
CA LYS A 131 -9.76 3.34 0.09
C LYS A 131 -8.89 2.08 -0.07
N THR A 132 -7.94 2.11 -0.99
CA THR A 132 -7.00 1.01 -1.25
C THR A 132 -6.10 0.72 -0.06
N VAL A 133 -5.57 1.74 0.63
CA VAL A 133 -4.70 1.55 1.81
C VAL A 133 -5.49 0.94 2.97
N LEU A 134 -6.72 1.42 3.20
CA LEU A 134 -7.61 0.88 4.24
C LEU A 134 -7.97 -0.59 3.97
N LEU A 135 -8.18 -0.96 2.70
CA LEU A 135 -8.38 -2.35 2.30
C LEU A 135 -7.14 -3.21 2.54
N SER A 136 -5.96 -2.72 2.16
CA SER A 136 -4.70 -3.42 2.39
C SER A 136 -4.43 -3.66 3.87
N LEU A 137 -4.71 -2.67 4.73
CA LEU A 137 -4.60 -2.82 6.18
C LEU A 137 -5.55 -3.93 6.68
N LEU A 138 -6.82 -3.88 6.29
CA LEU A 138 -7.80 -4.90 6.71
C LEU A 138 -7.44 -6.31 6.23
N LYS A 139 -6.95 -6.44 4.98
CA LYS A 139 -6.50 -7.73 4.42
C LYS A 139 -5.22 -8.24 5.09
N ALA A 140 -4.31 -7.35 5.45
CA ALA A 140 -3.08 -7.71 6.15
C ALA A 140 -3.33 -8.13 7.61
N THR A 141 -4.47 -7.70 8.17
CA THR A 141 -4.88 -8.03 9.55
C THR A 141 -5.92 -9.15 9.62
N ALA A 142 -6.28 -9.76 8.50
CA ALA A 142 -7.28 -10.84 8.39
C ALA A 142 -6.64 -12.23 8.46
#